data_AF-A0A7S3E117-F1
#
_entry.id   AF-A0A7S3E117-F1
#
_cell.length_a   1.000
_cell.length_b   1.000
_cell.length_c   1.000
_cell.angle_alpha   90.00
_cell.angle_beta   90.00
_cell.angle_gamma   90.00
#
_symmetry.space_group_name_H-M   'P 1'
#
loop_
_entity.id
_entity.type
_entity.pdbx_description
1 polymer ?
#
loop_
_entity_poly.entity_id
_entity_poly.type
_entity_poly.pdbx_seq_one_letter_code
_entity_poly.pdbx_strand_id
1 'polypeptide(L)'
;VTVATPNDLFFYHEGEGGKTRGGKSEKVSSVAGPNTRYVVLGCGKTGMDTIVYLVKKMGVSPDQITFVVPNDVWIFNRFPPGYMSSPGKGSPFDYTHELLKHDGDRDKVFSLLEEEGVFLRFDEKVKPTRLRFAVISKRELRLIKSVKRVVRRGRVKEIRVVEDDSSHHGRAPVGAMATKEKGEEAKPQRERSVQLSFQHGGFGSGSFSFSGGRSSHLPLNVGPVGNVVVVHCTCPGPFNGNVLATDEEGPIFVSKKKMQLNIIST
;
A
#
# COMPACT_ATOMS: atom_id res chain seq x y z
N VAL A 1 -13.83 9.92 -1.88
CA VAL A 1 -12.66 9.06 -1.55
C VAL A 1 -12.16 9.49 -0.20
N THR A 2 -11.85 8.55 0.69
CA THR A 2 -11.29 8.86 2.00
C THR A 2 -9.79 8.56 1.97
N VAL A 3 -8.97 9.51 2.40
CA VAL A 3 -7.55 9.26 2.67
C VAL A 3 -7.37 9.19 4.17
N ALA A 4 -6.78 8.09 4.64
CA ALA A 4 -6.60 7.76 6.04
C ALA A 4 -5.13 7.42 6.32
N THR A 5 -4.74 7.58 7.57
CA THR A 5 -3.53 7.00 8.14
C THR A 5 -3.87 5.68 8.83
N PRO A 6 -2.89 4.81 9.11
CA PRO A 6 -3.11 3.62 9.92
C PRO A 6 -3.75 3.92 11.28
N ASN A 7 -3.43 5.07 11.89
CA ASN A 7 -4.00 5.46 13.19
C ASN A 7 -5.51 5.75 13.09
N ASP A 8 -5.96 6.33 11.98
CA ASP A 8 -7.40 6.55 11.73
C ASP A 8 -8.16 5.22 11.61
N LEU A 9 -7.46 4.10 11.35
CA LEU A 9 -8.03 2.75 11.36
C LEU A 9 -7.89 2.05 12.73
N PHE A 10 -6.70 2.12 13.35
CA PHE A 10 -6.39 1.30 14.53
C PHE A 10 -7.18 1.70 15.78
N PHE A 11 -7.45 2.99 15.95
CA PHE A 11 -8.22 3.52 17.09
C PHE A 11 -9.73 3.47 16.88
N TYR A 12 -10.21 2.75 15.85
CA TYR A 12 -11.63 2.58 15.55
C TYR A 12 -12.37 1.68 16.55
N HIS A 13 -11.68 0.79 17.29
CA HIS A 13 -12.34 -0.35 17.95
C HIS A 13 -12.18 -0.48 19.47
N GLU A 14 -11.50 0.43 20.17
CA GLU A 14 -11.49 0.44 21.65
C GLU A 14 -12.72 1.16 22.21
N GLY A 15 -13.88 0.56 21.98
CA GLY A 15 -15.17 0.99 22.49
C GLY A 15 -15.67 0.12 23.65
N GLU A 16 -14.83 -0.16 24.64
CA GLU A 16 -15.29 -0.55 25.99
C GLU A 16 -14.43 0.22 27.02
N GLY A 17 -14.96 1.35 27.52
CA GLY A 17 -14.54 1.91 28.81
C GLY A 17 -13.32 2.83 28.90
N GLY A 18 -12.83 3.44 27.82
CA GLY A 18 -11.68 4.37 27.88
C GLY A 18 -11.92 5.68 27.12
N LYS A 19 -11.86 6.82 27.81
CA LYS A 19 -12.04 8.17 27.26
C LYS A 19 -11.38 8.36 25.89
N THR A 20 -12.19 8.51 24.85
CA THR A 20 -11.75 8.96 23.52
C THR A 20 -11.13 10.35 23.64
N ARG A 21 -9.82 10.48 23.37
CA ARG A 21 -9.25 11.77 22.95
C ARG A 21 -9.84 12.07 21.56
N GLY A 22 -10.92 12.85 21.56
CA GLY A 22 -11.77 13.12 20.41
C GLY A 22 -11.03 13.76 19.23
N GLY A 23 -11.49 13.43 18.02
CA GLY A 23 -11.30 14.30 16.86
C GLY A 23 -11.12 13.67 15.47
N LYS A 24 -10.88 12.36 15.29
CA LYS A 24 -10.49 11.83 13.94
C LYS A 24 -11.13 10.53 13.44
N SER A 25 -11.96 9.83 14.21
CA SER A 25 -12.50 8.49 13.85
C SER A 25 -13.69 8.51 12.85
N GLU A 26 -14.40 9.64 12.69
CA GLU A 26 -15.64 9.71 11.87
C GLU A 26 -15.42 9.60 10.35
N LYS A 27 -14.18 9.80 9.88
CA LYS A 27 -13.90 9.90 8.44
C LYS A 27 -13.85 8.55 7.73
N VAL A 28 -13.52 7.47 8.44
CA VAL A 28 -13.49 6.10 7.89
C VAL A 28 -14.83 5.40 8.10
N SER A 29 -15.50 5.64 9.23
CA SER A 29 -16.79 5.03 9.56
C SER A 29 -17.88 5.35 8.54
N SER A 30 -17.91 6.59 8.05
CA SER A 30 -18.83 7.06 7.00
C SER A 30 -18.67 6.37 5.64
N VAL A 31 -17.55 5.68 5.41
CA VAL A 31 -17.21 5.05 4.12
C VAL A 31 -17.00 3.54 4.25
N ALA A 32 -17.04 2.98 5.47
CA ALA A 32 -16.90 1.55 5.70
C ALA A 32 -18.21 0.82 5.39
N GLY A 33 -18.13 -0.21 4.53
CA GLY A 33 -19.28 -1.01 4.13
C GLY A 33 -18.91 -2.16 3.19
N PRO A 34 -19.89 -2.97 2.76
CA PRO A 34 -19.64 -4.18 1.96
C PRO A 34 -18.95 -3.92 0.62
N ASN A 35 -19.10 -2.72 0.07
CA ASN A 35 -18.55 -2.34 -1.24
C ASN A 35 -17.27 -1.50 -1.14
N THR A 36 -16.76 -1.27 0.07
CA THR A 36 -15.57 -0.44 0.30
C THR A 36 -14.32 -1.15 -0.17
N ARG A 37 -13.49 -0.43 -0.93
CA ARG A 37 -12.18 -0.88 -1.41
C ARG A 37 -11.10 -0.16 -0.64
N TYR A 38 -10.13 -0.91 -0.14
CA TYR A 38 -9.00 -0.37 0.60
C TYR A 38 -7.75 -0.37 -0.28
N VAL A 39 -7.06 0.75 -0.36
CA VAL A 39 -5.78 0.88 -1.06
C VAL A 39 -4.70 1.14 -0.03
N VAL A 40 -3.86 0.15 0.26
CA VAL A 40 -2.77 0.27 1.24
C VAL A 40 -1.49 0.69 0.51
N LEU A 41 -0.93 1.84 0.88
CA LEU A 41 0.26 2.40 0.27
C LEU A 41 1.52 2.08 1.08
N GLY A 42 2.40 1.22 0.56
CA GLY A 42 3.73 0.96 1.11
C GLY A 42 3.92 -0.43 1.70
N CYS A 43 5.01 -1.10 1.31
CA CYS A 43 5.34 -2.47 1.72
C CYS A 43 6.29 -2.54 2.94
N GLY A 44 6.16 -1.61 3.88
CA GLY A 44 6.88 -1.66 5.16
C GLY A 44 6.07 -2.35 6.25
N LYS A 45 6.61 -2.43 7.48
CA LYS A 45 5.92 -2.98 8.66
C LYS A 45 4.52 -2.39 8.84
N THR A 46 4.40 -1.07 8.75
CA THR A 46 3.13 -0.37 8.91
C THR A 46 2.09 -0.78 7.86
N GLY A 47 2.47 -0.86 6.58
CA GLY A 47 1.53 -1.31 5.54
C GLY A 47 1.13 -2.77 5.67
N MET A 48 2.09 -3.63 6.07
CA MET A 48 1.83 -5.03 6.38
C MET A 48 0.85 -5.18 7.56
N ASP A 49 1.05 -4.42 8.64
CA ASP A 49 0.16 -4.41 9.80
C ASP A 49 -1.22 -3.87 9.46
N THR A 50 -1.31 -2.83 8.63
CA THR A 50 -2.58 -2.32 8.12
C THR A 50 -3.37 -3.42 7.41
N ILE A 51 -2.73 -4.21 6.53
CA ILE A 51 -3.41 -5.33 5.86
C ILE A 51 -3.87 -6.38 6.87
N VAL A 52 -3.01 -6.76 7.81
CA VAL A 52 -3.36 -7.71 8.87
C VAL A 52 -4.56 -7.21 9.68
N TYR A 53 -4.58 -5.93 10.05
CA TYR A 53 -5.67 -5.31 10.79
C TYR A 53 -6.98 -5.28 9.99
N LEU A 54 -6.94 -4.83 8.74
CA LEU A 54 -8.12 -4.81 7.86
C LEU A 54 -8.77 -6.19 7.78
N VAL A 55 -7.97 -7.24 7.57
CA VAL A 55 -8.49 -8.60 7.43
C VAL A 55 -8.91 -9.21 8.77
N LYS A 56 -8.09 -9.08 9.82
CA LYS A 56 -8.32 -9.79 11.10
C LYS A 56 -9.22 -9.04 12.07
N LYS A 57 -9.22 -7.71 12.06
CA LYS A 57 -9.96 -6.88 13.00
C LYS A 57 -11.19 -6.25 12.36
N MET A 58 -11.09 -5.80 11.11
CA MET A 58 -12.23 -5.20 10.40
C MET A 58 -13.02 -6.19 9.51
N GLY A 59 -12.56 -7.43 9.39
CA GLY A 59 -13.24 -8.46 8.58
C GLY A 59 -13.25 -8.16 7.07
N VAL A 60 -12.39 -7.26 6.61
CA VAL A 60 -12.32 -6.87 5.19
C VAL A 60 -11.82 -8.06 4.36
N SER A 61 -12.53 -8.39 3.29
CA SER A 61 -12.09 -9.43 2.38
C SER A 61 -10.75 -9.04 1.72
N PRO A 62 -9.75 -9.93 1.63
CA PRO A 62 -8.51 -9.66 0.91
C PRO A 62 -8.73 -9.18 -0.54
N ASP A 63 -9.83 -9.59 -1.16
CA ASP A 63 -10.19 -9.18 -2.52
C ASP A 63 -10.60 -7.70 -2.61
N GLN A 64 -11.00 -7.08 -1.50
CA GLN A 64 -11.31 -5.65 -1.40
C GLN A 64 -10.04 -4.79 -1.18
N ILE A 65 -8.89 -5.41 -0.94
CA ILE A 65 -7.62 -4.71 -0.67
C ILE A 65 -6.79 -4.64 -1.95
N THR A 66 -6.27 -3.47 -2.26
CA THR A 66 -5.19 -3.24 -3.24
C THR A 66 -3.94 -2.85 -2.49
N PHE A 67 -2.87 -3.62 -2.66
CA PHE A 67 -1.59 -3.38 -2.00
C PHE A 67 -0.60 -2.73 -2.95
N VAL A 68 -0.27 -1.46 -2.73
CA VAL A 68 0.71 -0.73 -3.52
C VAL A 68 2.10 -0.94 -2.93
N VAL A 69 2.92 -1.69 -3.65
CA VAL A 69 4.29 -2.07 -3.28
C VAL A 69 5.26 -1.23 -4.12
N PRO A 70 5.75 -0.08 -3.62
CA PRO A 70 6.65 0.77 -4.39
C PRO A 70 8.02 0.12 -4.62
N ASN A 71 8.48 -0.69 -3.67
CA ASN A 71 9.63 -1.57 -3.77
C ASN A 71 9.34 -2.78 -2.87
N ASP A 72 9.66 -3.99 -3.32
CA ASP A 72 9.69 -5.15 -2.44
C ASP A 72 10.82 -4.97 -1.41
N VAL A 73 10.57 -5.42 -0.18
CA VAL A 73 11.52 -5.34 0.92
C VAL A 73 11.88 -6.72 1.43
N TRP A 74 13.11 -6.88 1.91
CA TRP A 74 13.50 -7.99 2.78
C TRP A 74 12.85 -7.81 4.15
N ILE A 75 12.33 -8.89 4.71
CA ILE A 75 11.52 -8.89 5.93
C ILE A 75 12.15 -9.84 6.94
N PHE A 76 12.34 -9.39 8.19
CA PHE A 76 12.75 -10.27 9.27
C PHE A 76 11.61 -11.19 9.69
N ASN A 77 11.91 -12.48 9.81
CA ASN A 77 11.03 -13.44 10.42
C ASN A 77 11.00 -13.22 11.93
N ARG A 78 9.81 -13.02 12.50
CA ARG A 78 9.65 -12.88 13.96
C ARG A 78 10.08 -14.12 14.74
N PHE A 79 9.95 -15.30 14.11
CA PHE A 79 10.24 -16.59 14.72
C PHE A 79 11.06 -17.44 13.72
N PRO A 80 12.35 -17.15 13.53
CA PRO A 80 13.22 -17.95 12.67
C PRO A 80 13.45 -19.36 13.25
N PRO A 81 13.85 -20.33 12.41
CA PRO A 81 14.31 -21.63 12.88
C PRO A 81 15.40 -21.50 13.95
N GLY A 82 15.20 -22.14 15.11
CA GLY A 82 16.13 -22.06 16.24
C GLY A 82 15.94 -20.86 17.19
N TYR A 83 14.94 -19.99 16.94
CA TYR A 83 14.63 -18.83 17.80
C TYR A 83 14.46 -19.19 19.29
N MET A 84 13.82 -20.33 19.59
CA MET A 84 13.62 -20.77 20.98
C MET A 84 14.90 -21.28 21.66
N SER A 85 15.85 -21.78 20.87
CA SER A 85 17.08 -22.40 21.37
C SER A 85 18.26 -21.42 21.41
N SER A 86 18.17 -20.29 20.70
CA SER A 86 19.21 -19.26 20.62
C SER A 86 18.58 -17.87 20.78
N PRO A 87 18.53 -17.34 22.01
CA PRO A 87 18.03 -15.99 22.26
C PRO A 87 18.85 -14.96 21.47
N GLY A 88 18.18 -14.18 20.62
CA GLY A 88 18.83 -13.17 19.76
C GLY A 88 18.82 -13.50 18.27
N LYS A 89 18.60 -14.76 17.89
CA LYS A 89 18.41 -15.15 16.49
C LYS A 89 17.17 -14.49 15.91
N GLY A 90 17.23 -14.00 14.67
CA GLY A 90 16.20 -13.20 14.02
C GLY A 90 16.24 -11.71 14.35
N SER A 91 17.22 -11.27 15.14
CA SER A 91 17.38 -9.85 15.44
C SER A 91 18.05 -9.11 14.27
N PRO A 92 17.92 -7.77 14.20
CA PRO A 92 18.69 -6.96 13.27
C PRO A 92 20.22 -7.14 13.37
N PHE A 93 20.74 -7.67 14.49
CA PHE A 93 22.16 -7.93 14.66
C PHE A 93 22.65 -9.09 13.80
N ASP A 94 21.82 -10.10 13.52
CA ASP A 94 22.19 -11.22 12.64
C ASP A 94 22.61 -10.70 11.25
N TYR A 95 21.88 -9.73 10.72
CA TYR A 95 22.25 -9.08 9.46
C TYR A 95 23.60 -8.39 9.53
N THR A 96 23.86 -7.61 10.59
CA THR A 96 25.13 -6.90 10.75
C THR A 96 26.30 -7.86 10.93
N HIS A 97 26.12 -8.92 11.71
CA HIS A 97 27.14 -9.94 11.93
C HIS A 97 27.51 -10.69 10.65
N GLU A 98 26.53 -11.16 9.88
CA GLU A 98 26.79 -11.85 8.62
C GLU A 98 27.39 -10.91 7.57
N LEU A 99 26.98 -9.63 7.57
CA LEU A 99 27.58 -8.62 6.69
C LEU A 99 29.07 -8.41 6.97
N LEU A 100 29.47 -8.40 8.24
CA LEU A 100 30.89 -8.29 8.64
C LEU A 100 31.68 -9.55 8.28
N LYS A 101 31.11 -10.74 8.47
CA LYS A 101 31.77 -12.02 8.11
C LYS A 101 31.99 -12.17 6.61
N HIS A 102 31.14 -11.54 5.80
CA HIS A 102 31.13 -11.68 4.34
C HIS A 102 31.61 -10.39 3.63
N ASP A 103 32.49 -9.62 4.26
CA ASP A 103 33.16 -8.43 3.68
C ASP A 103 32.20 -7.39 3.05
N GLY A 104 30.99 -7.25 3.60
CA GLY A 104 30.00 -6.32 3.08
C GLY A 104 29.18 -6.80 1.89
N ASP A 105 29.30 -8.06 1.46
CA ASP A 105 28.53 -8.62 0.34
C ASP A 105 27.06 -8.84 0.72
N ARG A 106 26.25 -7.82 0.44
CA ARG A 106 24.82 -7.81 0.77
C ARG A 106 24.02 -8.88 0.05
N ASP A 107 24.38 -9.20 -1.20
CA ASP A 107 23.62 -10.17 -1.99
C ASP A 107 23.82 -11.58 -1.45
N LYS A 108 25.07 -11.96 -1.12
CA LYS A 108 25.37 -13.22 -0.46
C LYS A 108 24.68 -13.33 0.89
N VAL A 109 24.77 -12.28 1.71
CA VAL A 109 24.19 -12.27 3.06
C VAL A 109 22.66 -12.35 3.02
N PHE A 110 22.01 -11.65 2.09
CA PHE A 110 20.56 -11.69 1.96
C PHE A 110 20.05 -13.06 1.54
N SER A 111 20.75 -13.72 0.60
CA SER A 111 20.44 -15.11 0.21
C SER A 111 20.66 -16.10 1.36
N LEU A 112 21.77 -15.98 2.09
CA LEU A 112 22.07 -16.82 3.26
C LEU A 112 20.99 -16.70 4.34
N LEU A 113 20.67 -15.47 4.75
CA LEU A 113 19.67 -15.22 5.79
C LEU A 113 18.26 -15.66 5.37
N GLU A 114 17.96 -15.64 4.08
CA GLU A 114 16.72 -16.21 3.56
C GLU A 114 16.69 -17.74 3.69
N GLU A 115 17.78 -18.41 3.30
CA GLU A 115 17.91 -19.87 3.39
C GLU A 115 17.78 -20.35 4.85
N GLU A 116 18.38 -19.62 5.78
CA GLU A 116 18.25 -19.88 7.22
C GLU A 116 16.86 -19.53 7.80
N GLY A 117 16.00 -18.89 7.00
CA GLY A 117 14.66 -18.47 7.41
C GLY A 117 14.63 -17.29 8.38
N VAL A 118 15.73 -16.54 8.48
CA VAL A 118 15.84 -15.25 9.18
C VAL A 118 15.19 -14.15 8.35
N PHE A 119 15.43 -14.15 7.03
CA PHE A 119 14.73 -13.30 6.09
C PHE A 119 13.59 -14.03 5.38
N LEU A 120 12.57 -13.25 5.04
CA LEU A 120 11.41 -13.64 4.27
C LEU A 120 11.23 -12.67 3.10
N ARG A 121 10.66 -13.19 2.01
CA ARG A 121 10.17 -12.38 0.89
C ARG A 121 8.65 -12.36 0.84
N PHE A 122 8.12 -11.19 0.49
CA PHE A 122 6.70 -11.07 0.19
C PHE A 122 6.31 -11.88 -1.05
N ASP A 123 7.14 -11.85 -2.09
CA ASP A 123 6.93 -12.54 -3.35
C ASP A 123 8.23 -13.23 -3.77
N GLU A 124 8.22 -14.55 -3.86
CA GLU A 124 9.43 -15.35 -4.14
C GLU A 124 9.94 -15.16 -5.57
N LYS A 125 9.09 -14.64 -6.47
CA LYS A 125 9.46 -14.36 -7.86
C LYS A 125 10.15 -13.00 -8.02
N VAL A 126 10.18 -12.18 -6.97
CA VAL A 126 10.77 -10.83 -7.00
C VAL A 126 11.90 -10.74 -5.99
N LYS A 127 13.11 -10.40 -6.45
CA LYS A 127 14.24 -10.10 -5.57
C LYS A 127 14.04 -8.71 -4.94
N PRO A 128 13.91 -8.59 -3.61
CA PRO A 128 13.77 -7.29 -2.96
C PRO A 128 15.05 -6.46 -3.06
N THR A 129 14.90 -5.14 -3.16
CA THR A 129 16.02 -4.19 -3.32
C THR A 129 16.27 -3.33 -2.08
N ARG A 130 15.42 -3.47 -1.05
CA ARG A 130 15.41 -2.63 0.14
C ARG A 130 15.33 -3.49 1.40
N LEU A 131 16.06 -3.11 2.43
CA LEU A 131 15.84 -3.59 3.80
C LEU A 131 15.23 -2.42 4.59
N ARG A 132 14.06 -2.64 5.20
CA ARG A 132 13.35 -1.61 5.99
C ARG A 132 13.02 -2.09 7.41
N PHE A 133 13.76 -3.10 7.88
CA PHE A 133 13.63 -3.69 9.21
C PHE A 133 12.18 -4.03 9.60
N ALA A 134 11.37 -4.42 8.61
CA ALA A 134 10.04 -4.93 8.88
C ALA A 134 10.17 -6.32 9.51
N VAL A 135 9.44 -6.55 10.61
CA VAL A 135 9.44 -7.83 11.32
C VAL A 135 8.04 -8.42 11.28
N ILE A 136 7.84 -9.56 10.63
CA ILE A 136 6.54 -10.26 10.60
C ILE A 136 6.74 -11.77 10.80
N SER A 137 5.69 -12.44 11.25
CA SER A 137 5.64 -13.90 11.31
C SER A 137 5.28 -14.49 9.93
N LYS A 138 5.67 -15.75 9.69
CA LYS A 138 5.21 -16.51 8.50
C LYS A 138 3.68 -16.57 8.38
N ARG A 139 2.94 -16.51 9.50
CA ARG A 139 1.47 -16.48 9.52
C ARG A 139 0.91 -15.16 8.99
N GLU A 140 1.44 -14.03 9.46
CA GLU A 140 1.10 -12.70 8.95
C GLU A 140 1.44 -12.60 7.46
N LEU A 141 2.61 -13.08 7.06
CA LEU A 141 3.02 -13.10 5.66
C LEU A 141 2.06 -13.88 4.76
N ARG A 142 1.61 -15.08 5.17
CA ARG A 142 0.60 -15.86 4.43
C ARG A 142 -0.71 -15.10 4.25
N LEU A 143 -1.15 -14.38 5.28
CA LEU A 143 -2.33 -13.52 5.18
C LEU A 143 -2.10 -12.37 4.20
N ILE A 144 -0.96 -11.69 4.27
CA ILE A 144 -0.66 -10.59 3.34
C ILE A 144 -0.59 -11.12 1.89
N LYS A 145 -0.05 -12.33 1.67
CA LYS A 145 -0.04 -13.05 0.38
C LYS A 145 -1.44 -13.46 -0.13
N SER A 146 -2.50 -13.39 0.71
CA SER A 146 -3.87 -13.62 0.24
C SER A 146 -4.41 -12.42 -0.56
N VAL A 147 -3.88 -11.22 -0.35
CA VAL A 147 -4.21 -10.03 -1.16
C VAL A 147 -3.63 -10.20 -2.57
N LYS A 148 -4.49 -10.37 -3.57
CA LYS A 148 -4.06 -10.64 -4.96
C LYS A 148 -3.81 -9.37 -5.78
N ARG A 149 -4.47 -8.26 -5.45
CA ARG A 149 -4.32 -6.98 -6.15
C ARG A 149 -3.07 -6.25 -5.67
N VAL A 150 -1.90 -6.70 -6.13
CA VAL A 150 -0.59 -6.11 -5.81
C VAL A 150 -0.13 -5.21 -6.95
N VAL A 151 0.18 -3.94 -6.65
CA VAL A 151 0.58 -2.93 -7.64
C VAL A 151 2.04 -2.51 -7.41
N ARG A 152 2.90 -2.80 -8.39
CA ARG A 152 4.33 -2.47 -8.38
C ARG A 152 4.69 -1.41 -9.42
N ARG A 153 4.09 -0.22 -9.30
CA ARG A 153 4.32 0.92 -10.21
C ARG A 153 5.17 2.03 -9.58
N GLY A 154 5.94 1.71 -8.53
CA GLY A 154 6.70 2.71 -7.78
C GLY A 154 5.87 3.46 -6.75
N ARG A 155 6.34 4.63 -6.31
CA ARG A 155 5.64 5.45 -5.30
C ARG A 155 4.46 6.17 -5.92
N VAL A 156 3.30 6.18 -5.24
CA VAL A 156 2.18 7.04 -5.64
C VAL A 156 2.62 8.50 -5.56
N LYS A 157 2.48 9.21 -6.67
CA LYS A 157 2.74 10.65 -6.79
C LYS A 157 1.51 11.45 -6.39
N GLU A 158 0.33 10.99 -6.78
CA GLU A 158 -0.91 11.76 -6.66
C GLU A 158 -2.15 10.87 -6.67
N ILE A 159 -3.19 11.31 -5.96
CA ILE A 159 -4.53 10.73 -5.93
C ILE A 159 -5.50 11.79 -6.46
N ARG A 160 -6.23 11.48 -7.53
CA ARG A 160 -7.22 12.38 -8.14
C ARG A 160 -8.58 11.72 -8.23
N VAL A 161 -9.62 12.55 -8.23
CA VAL A 161 -10.95 12.16 -8.67
C VAL A 161 -11.11 12.66 -10.09
N VAL A 162 -11.52 11.77 -10.99
CA VAL A 162 -11.80 12.12 -12.39
C VAL A 162 -13.25 11.79 -12.71
N GLU A 163 -13.84 12.50 -13.66
CA GLU A 163 -15.08 12.05 -14.29
C GLU A 163 -14.71 10.93 -15.27
N ASP A 164 -15.41 9.80 -15.20
CA ASP A 164 -15.27 8.77 -16.22
C ASP A 164 -15.89 9.30 -17.51
N ASP A 165 -15.05 9.68 -18.47
CA ASP A 165 -15.48 9.94 -19.82
C ASP A 165 -15.84 8.57 -20.42
N SER A 166 -17.13 8.30 -20.58
CA SER A 166 -17.68 6.99 -20.98
C SER A 166 -17.30 6.54 -22.41
N SER A 167 -16.30 7.18 -23.03
CA SER A 167 -15.83 6.94 -24.40
C SER A 167 -14.78 5.82 -24.54
N HIS A 168 -14.32 5.20 -23.43
CA HIS A 168 -13.31 4.13 -23.46
C HIS A 168 -13.72 2.79 -22.83
N HIS A 169 -15.02 2.55 -22.61
CA HIS A 169 -15.50 1.18 -22.42
C HIS A 169 -15.66 0.51 -23.78
N GLY A 170 -14.93 -0.59 -23.98
CA GLY A 170 -14.98 -1.40 -25.19
C GLY A 170 -16.42 -1.72 -25.60
N ARG A 171 -16.66 -1.57 -26.89
CA ARG A 171 -17.91 -1.88 -27.61
C ARG A 171 -18.58 -3.14 -27.04
N ALA A 172 -19.71 -2.97 -26.37
CA ALA A 172 -20.62 -4.07 -26.07
C ALA A 172 -21.19 -4.64 -27.39
N PRO A 173 -21.51 -5.95 -27.47
CA PRO A 173 -21.93 -6.57 -28.71
C PRO A 173 -23.28 -6.03 -29.16
N VAL A 174 -23.40 -5.83 -30.47
CA VAL A 174 -24.62 -5.41 -31.15
C VAL A 174 -25.68 -6.51 -30.98
N GLY A 175 -26.78 -6.22 -30.28
CA GLY A 175 -27.95 -7.11 -30.28
C GLY A 175 -28.81 -7.05 -29.02
N ALA A 176 -29.54 -5.95 -28.80
CA ALA A 176 -30.79 -5.98 -28.03
C ALA A 176 -31.61 -4.73 -28.38
N MET A 177 -32.57 -4.87 -29.30
CA MET A 177 -33.65 -3.90 -29.45
C MET A 177 -34.58 -4.03 -28.24
N ALA A 178 -34.71 -2.97 -27.45
CA ALA A 178 -35.81 -2.80 -26.51
C ALA A 178 -36.46 -1.44 -26.74
N THR A 179 -37.78 -1.47 -26.78
CA THR A 179 -38.74 -0.42 -27.13
C THR A 179 -38.68 0.78 -26.18
N LYS A 180 -38.74 1.99 -26.75
CA LYS A 180 -38.76 3.28 -26.05
C LYS A 180 -40.12 3.55 -25.41
N GLU A 181 -40.16 3.70 -24.09
CA GLU A 181 -41.17 4.54 -23.41
C GLU A 181 -40.53 5.85 -22.97
N LYS A 182 -41.25 6.95 -23.19
CA LYS A 182 -40.83 8.33 -22.86
C LYS A 182 -41.01 8.57 -21.36
N GLY A 183 -39.93 8.46 -20.60
CA GLY A 183 -39.77 9.05 -19.27
C GLY A 183 -38.68 10.11 -19.30
N GLU A 184 -38.87 11.20 -18.57
CA GLU A 184 -37.89 12.27 -18.31
C GLU A 184 -36.44 11.74 -18.24
N GLU A 185 -35.60 12.15 -19.19
CA GLU A 185 -34.17 11.84 -19.19
C GLU A 185 -33.52 12.54 -18.00
N ALA A 186 -33.41 11.84 -16.88
CA ALA A 186 -32.46 12.18 -15.84
C ALA A 186 -31.08 12.29 -16.49
N LYS A 187 -30.49 13.51 -16.49
CA LYS A 187 -29.12 13.71 -17.01
C LYS A 187 -28.22 12.62 -16.42
N PRO A 188 -27.48 11.86 -17.24
CA PRO A 188 -26.64 10.78 -16.73
C PRO A 188 -25.66 11.38 -15.72
N GLN A 189 -25.79 10.99 -14.45
CA GLN A 189 -24.80 11.33 -13.44
C GLN A 189 -23.48 10.70 -13.88
N ARG A 190 -22.53 11.53 -14.28
CA ARG A 190 -21.19 11.08 -14.68
C ARG A 190 -20.56 10.36 -13.50
N GLU A 191 -20.27 9.08 -13.68
CA GLU A 191 -19.65 8.28 -12.63
C GLU A 191 -18.23 8.82 -12.37
N ARG A 192 -17.93 9.15 -11.12
CA ARG A 192 -16.62 9.69 -10.74
C ARG A 192 -15.76 8.55 -10.21
N SER A 193 -14.52 8.45 -10.69
CA SER A 193 -13.58 7.42 -10.28
C SER A 193 -12.35 8.00 -9.59
N VAL A 194 -11.71 7.17 -8.77
CA VAL A 194 -10.47 7.53 -8.06
C VAL A 194 -9.29 6.96 -8.82
N GLN A 195 -8.32 7.81 -9.18
CA GLN A 195 -7.12 7.43 -9.90
C GLN A 195 -5.84 7.72 -9.11
N LEU A 196 -4.88 6.81 -9.20
CA LEU A 196 -3.53 6.96 -8.65
C LEU A 196 -2.51 7.16 -9.78
N SER A 197 -1.72 8.23 -9.72
CA SER A 197 -0.53 8.36 -10.57
C SER A 197 0.74 8.04 -9.77
N PHE A 198 1.80 7.64 -10.47
CA PHE A 198 3.03 7.16 -9.85
C PHE A 198 4.23 8.04 -10.21
N GLN A 199 5.23 8.09 -9.33
CA GLN A 199 6.50 8.73 -9.59
C GLN A 199 7.28 7.89 -10.61
N HIS A 200 7.57 8.49 -11.75
CA HIS A 200 8.51 7.93 -12.72
C HIS A 200 9.92 8.38 -12.34
N GLY A 201 10.86 7.43 -12.28
CA GLY A 201 12.26 7.76 -12.06
C GLY A 201 12.75 8.65 -13.19
N GLY A 202 13.08 9.90 -12.90
CA GLY A 202 14.00 10.66 -13.75
C GLY A 202 15.35 9.96 -13.67
N PHE A 203 15.76 9.33 -14.75
CA PHE A 203 17.09 8.74 -14.87
C PHE A 203 18.14 9.84 -14.75
N GLY A 204 18.99 9.73 -13.74
CA GLY A 204 20.40 10.07 -13.94
C GLY A 204 20.97 9.10 -14.96
N SER A 205 21.84 9.60 -15.84
CA SER A 205 22.55 8.87 -16.89
C SER A 205 22.99 7.47 -16.47
N GLY A 206 22.30 6.45 -16.96
CA GLY A 206 22.64 5.05 -16.73
C GLY A 206 21.53 4.18 -17.29
N SER A 207 21.73 3.67 -18.50
CA SER A 207 20.78 2.83 -19.23
C SER A 207 20.37 1.60 -18.42
N PHE A 208 19.15 1.62 -17.85
CA PHE A 208 18.46 0.41 -17.42
C PHE A 208 17.14 0.30 -18.21
N SER A 209 17.05 -0.73 -19.05
CA SER A 209 15.84 -1.09 -19.77
C SER A 209 14.78 -1.59 -18.79
N PHE A 210 13.78 -0.75 -18.50
CA PHE A 210 12.57 -1.19 -17.83
C PHE A 210 11.71 -1.96 -18.84
N SER A 211 11.46 -3.25 -18.60
CA SER A 211 10.48 -4.05 -19.34
C SER A 211 9.04 -3.76 -18.92
N GLY A 212 8.72 -2.48 -18.65
CA GLY A 212 7.38 -2.04 -18.29
C GLY A 212 6.58 -1.75 -19.57
N GLY A 213 5.61 -2.61 -19.90
CA GLY A 213 4.68 -2.33 -20.99
C GLY A 213 3.97 -0.98 -20.81
N ARG A 214 3.52 -0.38 -21.92
CA ARG A 214 2.88 0.97 -22.01
C ARG A 214 1.85 1.32 -20.91
N SER A 215 1.28 0.32 -20.22
CA SER A 215 0.32 0.48 -19.11
C SER A 215 0.92 1.04 -17.81
N SER A 216 2.22 0.91 -17.53
CA SER A 216 2.80 1.34 -16.24
C SER A 216 2.76 2.86 -16.00
N HIS A 217 2.66 3.64 -17.07
CA HIS A 217 2.62 5.10 -17.02
C HIS A 217 1.22 5.70 -16.84
N LEU A 218 0.17 4.90 -17.12
CA LEU A 218 -1.21 5.35 -17.00
C LEU A 218 -1.64 5.38 -15.53
N PRO A 219 -2.47 6.37 -15.13
CA PRO A 219 -3.10 6.36 -13.82
C PRO A 219 -3.86 5.05 -13.57
N LEU A 220 -3.79 4.54 -12.35
CA LEU A 220 -4.52 3.34 -11.93
C LEU A 220 -5.87 3.75 -11.35
N ASN A 221 -6.98 3.35 -11.98
CA ASN A 221 -8.31 3.45 -11.39
C ASN A 221 -8.44 2.42 -10.26
N VAL A 222 -8.85 2.87 -9.07
CA VAL A 222 -9.00 2.04 -7.87
C VAL A 222 -10.44 1.88 -7.39
N GLY A 223 -11.40 2.48 -8.10
CA GLY A 223 -12.83 2.34 -7.87
C GLY A 223 -13.59 3.66 -7.87
N PRO A 224 -14.92 3.58 -7.74
CA PRO A 224 -15.79 4.76 -7.73
C PRO A 224 -15.60 5.60 -6.46
N VAL A 225 -15.83 6.89 -6.59
CA VAL A 225 -15.86 7.82 -5.45
C VAL A 225 -16.94 7.38 -4.46
N GLY A 226 -16.64 7.49 -3.16
CA GLY A 226 -17.56 7.09 -2.09
C GLY A 226 -17.28 5.68 -1.57
N ASN A 227 -16.61 4.82 -2.36
CA ASN A 227 -16.31 3.43 -1.97
C ASN A 227 -14.81 3.14 -1.85
N VAL A 228 -13.95 4.16 -1.83
CA VAL A 228 -12.48 3.97 -1.78
C VAL A 228 -11.88 4.64 -0.55
N VAL A 229 -11.15 3.84 0.24
CA VAL A 229 -10.33 4.28 1.37
C VAL A 229 -8.85 4.04 1.02
N VAL A 230 -8.07 5.11 0.91
CA VAL A 230 -6.63 5.04 0.67
C VAL A 230 -5.89 5.21 2.00
N VAL A 231 -5.13 4.19 2.40
CA VAL A 231 -4.37 4.17 3.65
C VAL A 231 -2.90 4.46 3.36
N HIS A 232 -2.43 5.62 3.83
CA HIS A 232 -1.06 6.07 3.58
C HIS A 232 -0.08 5.53 4.62
N CYS A 233 0.67 4.48 4.28
CA CYS A 233 1.62 3.82 5.18
C CYS A 233 3.11 4.11 4.85
N THR A 234 3.41 5.12 4.02
CA THR A 234 4.77 5.36 3.50
C THR A 234 5.64 6.33 4.31
N CYS A 235 5.15 6.87 5.43
CA CYS A 235 5.94 7.74 6.33
C CYS A 235 6.56 6.93 7.49
N PRO A 236 7.76 7.30 7.98
CA PRO A 236 8.46 6.54 9.01
C PRO A 236 7.64 6.58 10.31
N GLY A 237 7.31 5.43 10.92
CA GLY A 237 6.41 5.35 12.09
C GLY A 237 6.85 6.17 13.31
N PRO A 238 6.17 6.10 14.47
CA PRO A 238 4.95 5.36 14.82
C PRO A 238 3.69 6.24 15.03
N PHE A 239 3.70 7.56 14.81
CA PHE A 239 2.60 8.45 15.27
C PHE A 239 2.23 9.62 14.33
N ASN A 240 2.35 9.48 13.01
CA ASN A 240 2.45 10.65 12.12
C ASN A 240 1.16 11.47 11.93
N GLY A 241 0.95 12.42 12.84
CA GLY A 241 0.00 13.53 12.77
C GLY A 241 0.41 14.60 11.76
N ASN A 242 0.52 14.25 10.48
CA ASN A 242 0.61 15.23 9.41
C ASN A 242 -0.79 15.51 8.83
N VAL A 243 -1.11 16.81 8.76
CA VAL A 243 -2.40 17.37 8.35
C VAL A 243 -2.67 17.08 6.86
N LEU A 244 -3.81 16.44 6.56
CA LEU A 244 -4.38 16.39 5.21
C LEU A 244 -4.89 17.80 4.87
N ALA A 245 -4.55 18.32 3.69
CA ALA A 245 -4.99 19.64 3.26
C ALA A 245 -6.53 19.72 3.28
N THR A 246 -7.04 20.78 3.91
CA THR A 246 -8.45 21.12 4.00
C THR A 246 -8.87 21.88 2.74
N ASP A 247 -9.90 21.33 2.11
CA ASP A 247 -10.92 21.92 1.24
C ASP A 247 -10.58 22.50 -0.15
N GLU A 248 -11.36 21.95 -1.09
CA GLU A 248 -11.86 22.37 -2.42
C GLU A 248 -10.88 22.82 -3.52
N GLU A 249 -10.93 22.04 -4.62
CA GLU A 249 -10.24 22.20 -5.93
C GLU A 249 -8.71 22.05 -5.97
N GLY A 250 -8.15 21.20 -5.11
CA GLY A 250 -6.74 20.76 -5.18
C GLY A 250 -6.52 19.24 -5.06
N PRO A 251 -5.35 18.72 -5.48
CA PRO A 251 -4.98 17.32 -5.26
C PRO A 251 -5.02 16.93 -3.78
N ILE A 252 -5.78 15.88 -3.46
CA ILE A 252 -6.07 15.37 -2.09
C ILE A 252 -4.77 15.01 -1.34
N PHE A 253 -3.73 14.63 -2.09
CA PHE A 253 -2.38 14.42 -1.59
C PHE A 253 -1.36 14.79 -2.68
N VAL A 254 -0.45 15.69 -2.36
CA VAL A 254 0.75 15.99 -3.18
C VAL A 254 1.98 15.77 -2.33
N SER A 255 2.87 14.88 -2.78
CA SER A 255 4.20 14.73 -2.17
C SER A 255 4.98 16.04 -2.35
N LYS A 256 5.21 16.80 -1.27
CA LYS A 256 5.72 18.18 -1.37
C LYS A 256 7.11 18.33 -1.99
N LYS A 257 8.03 17.34 -1.91
CA LYS A 257 9.35 17.39 -2.56
C LYS A 257 9.92 15.98 -2.76
N LYS A 258 10.82 15.80 -3.74
CA LYS A 258 11.89 14.78 -3.69
C LYS A 258 12.35 14.65 -2.24
N MET A 259 12.31 13.44 -1.67
CA MET A 259 12.77 13.21 -0.31
C MET A 259 14.30 13.36 -0.28
N GLN A 260 14.81 14.59 -0.23
CA GLN A 260 16.18 14.86 0.19
C GLN A 260 16.18 14.77 1.71
N LEU A 261 16.65 13.64 2.20
CA LEU A 261 17.12 13.53 3.57
C LEU A 261 18.42 14.33 3.65
N ASN A 262 18.36 15.57 4.14
CA ASN A 262 19.53 16.19 4.74
C ASN A 262 19.74 15.48 6.09
N ILE A 263 20.36 14.30 6.02
CA ILE A 263 21.06 13.75 7.18
C ILE A 263 22.24 14.68 7.38
N ILE A 264 22.23 15.39 8.51
CA ILE A 264 23.35 16.21 8.95
C ILE A 264 24.58 15.31 8.95
N SER A 265 25.59 15.65 8.16
CA SER A 265 26.96 15.20 8.39
C SER A 265 27.56 16.11 9.45
N THR A 266 27.85 15.56 10.61
CA THR A 266 28.98 15.92 11.48
C THR A 266 29.20 14.74 12.40
#